data_AF-A0A0J7L3I6-F1
#
_entry.id   AF-A0A0J7L3I6-F1
#
_cell.length_a   1.000
_cell.length_b   1.000
_cell.length_c   1.000
_cell.angle_alpha   90.00
_cell.angle_beta   90.00
_cell.angle_gamma   90.00
#
_symmetry.space_group_name_H-M   'P 1'
#
loop_
_entity.id
_entity.type
_entity.pdbx_description
1 polymer ?
#
loop_
_entity_poly.entity_id
_entity_poly.type
_entity_poly.pdbx_seq_one_letter_code
_entity_poly.pdbx_strand_id
1 'polypeptide(L)'
;MKMDEWSTELRAKIAKKEAELEAARLRKERLVEEVRRHFGFKISPHDERFKEMLAQKEKEDKKKKKEAKKQARMEKLTSMFQKNVAKDKNEEQVTDSTKSVE
;
A
#
# COMPACT_ATOMS: atom_id res chain seq x y z
N MET A 1 -23.81 28.54 -13.41
CA MET A 1 -23.92 29.32 -12.15
C MET A 1 -22.85 28.82 -11.19
N LYS A 2 -22.01 29.68 -10.62
CA LYS A 2 -20.93 29.26 -9.69
C LYS A 2 -21.44 28.49 -8.46
N MET A 3 -22.69 28.71 -8.08
CA MET A 3 -23.31 28.08 -6.92
C MET A 3 -23.57 26.57 -7.10
N ASP A 4 -23.87 26.14 -8.33
CA ASP A 4 -24.06 24.73 -8.64
C ASP A 4 -22.73 23.97 -8.59
N GLU A 5 -21.66 24.56 -9.11
CA GLU A 5 -20.31 24.00 -9.05
C GLU A 5 -19.85 23.81 -7.60
N TRP A 6 -20.01 24.83 -6.74
CA TRP A 6 -19.66 24.71 -5.33
C TRP A 6 -20.51 23.68 -4.57
N SER A 7 -21.81 23.58 -4.92
CA SER A 7 -22.70 22.58 -4.33
C SER A 7 -22.29 21.16 -4.71
N THR A 8 -21.89 20.93 -5.97
CA THR A 8 -21.40 19.62 -6.42
C THR A 8 -20.05 19.26 -5.79
N GLU A 9 -19.14 20.23 -5.67
CA GLU A 9 -17.84 20.01 -5.02
C GLU A 9 -17.99 19.70 -3.53
N LEU A 10 -18.91 20.38 -2.84
CA LEU A 10 -19.21 20.11 -1.43
C LEU A 10 -19.79 18.70 -1.26
N ARG A 11 -20.76 18.31 -2.09
CA ARG A 11 -21.33 16.94 -2.07
C ARG A 11 -20.28 15.88 -2.36
N ALA A 12 -19.38 16.13 -3.32
CA ALA A 12 -18.28 15.22 -3.62
C ALA A 12 -17.31 15.06 -2.44
N LYS A 13 -17.01 16.15 -1.71
CA LYS A 13 -16.20 16.11 -0.48
C LYS A 13 -16.89 15.34 0.64
N ILE A 14 -18.20 15.54 0.82
CA ILE A 14 -19.01 14.81 1.81
C ILE A 14 -19.00 13.31 1.49
N ALA A 15 -19.34 12.93 0.25
CA ALA A 15 -19.35 11.53 -0.17
C ALA A 15 -17.98 10.86 0.01
N LYS A 16 -16.89 11.57 -0.30
CA LYS A 16 -15.53 11.07 -0.07
C LYS A 16 -15.27 10.84 1.43
N LYS A 17 -15.71 11.75 2.29
CA LYS A 17 -15.54 11.63 3.75
C LYS A 17 -16.39 10.51 4.35
N GLU A 18 -17.61 10.35 3.88
CA GLU A 18 -18.49 9.24 4.25
C GLU A 18 -17.87 7.91 3.84
N ALA A 19 -17.37 7.80 2.61
CA ALA A 19 -16.68 6.60 2.14
C ALA A 19 -15.39 6.30 2.94
N GLU A 20 -14.60 7.33 3.29
CA GLU A 20 -13.43 7.18 4.16
C GLU A 20 -13.82 6.68 5.56
N LEU A 21 -14.89 7.22 6.13
CA LEU A 21 -15.41 6.86 7.45
C LEU A 21 -15.98 5.43 7.47
N GLU A 22 -16.76 5.07 6.45
CA GLU A 22 -17.33 3.74 6.31
C GLU A 22 -16.22 2.69 6.11
N ALA A 23 -15.23 2.99 5.28
CA ALA A 23 -14.06 2.13 5.11
C ALA A 23 -13.26 1.99 6.41
N ALA A 24 -13.13 3.05 7.22
CA ALA A 24 -12.49 2.98 8.52
C ALA A 24 -13.30 2.13 9.52
N ARG A 25 -14.65 2.26 9.52
CA ARG A 25 -15.55 1.44 10.34
C ARG A 25 -15.41 -0.03 10.00
N LEU A 26 -15.47 -0.37 8.70
CA LEU A 26 -15.37 -1.75 8.23
C LEU A 26 -14.01 -2.38 8.58
N ARG A 27 -12.92 -1.61 8.48
CA ARG A 27 -11.59 -2.07 8.91
C ARG A 27 -11.55 -2.38 10.40
N LYS A 28 -12.14 -1.51 11.24
CA LYS A 28 -12.21 -1.71 12.68
C LYS A 28 -13.03 -2.95 13.02
N GLU A 29 -14.19 -3.11 12.40
CA GLU A 29 -15.07 -4.27 12.62
C GLU A 29 -14.41 -5.59 12.24
N ARG A 30 -13.75 -5.63 11.06
CA ARG A 30 -12.97 -6.80 10.65
C ARG A 30 -11.88 -7.14 11.65
N LEU A 31 -11.17 -6.14 12.16
CA LEU A 31 -10.10 -6.34 13.13
C LEU A 31 -10.63 -6.92 14.44
N VAL A 32 -11.76 -6.38 14.92
CA VAL A 32 -12.45 -6.86 16.13
C VAL A 32 -12.96 -8.29 15.94
N GLU A 33 -13.53 -8.60 14.78
CA GLU A 33 -14.11 -9.92 14.49
C GLU A 33 -13.03 -10.99 14.30
N GLU A 34 -11.90 -10.64 13.67
CA GLU A 34 -10.74 -11.53 13.54
C GLU A 34 -10.12 -11.83 14.92
N VAL A 35 -10.03 -10.83 15.80
CA VAL A 35 -9.63 -11.02 17.20
C VAL A 35 -10.66 -11.89 17.94
N ARG A 36 -11.96 -11.63 17.77
CA ARG A 36 -13.02 -12.43 18.41
C ARG A 36 -12.99 -13.90 17.95
N ARG A 37 -12.74 -14.15 16.66
CA ARG A 37 -12.67 -15.48 16.06
C ARG A 37 -11.44 -16.26 16.51
N HIS A 38 -10.29 -15.60 16.65
CA HIS A 38 -9.05 -16.26 17.08
C HIS A 38 -9.04 -16.61 18.56
N PHE A 39 -9.66 -15.79 19.41
CA PHE A 39 -9.57 -15.97 20.86
C PHE A 39 -10.78 -16.67 21.49
N GLY A 40 -11.94 -16.72 20.82
CA GLY A 40 -13.09 -17.53 21.27
C GLY A 40 -13.74 -17.11 22.59
N PHE A 41 -13.25 -16.07 23.27
CA PHE A 41 -13.78 -15.55 24.54
C PHE A 41 -14.41 -14.16 24.38
N LYS A 42 -15.34 -13.82 25.28
CA LYS A 42 -15.96 -12.48 25.41
C LYS A 42 -14.92 -11.43 25.84
N ILE A 43 -13.97 -11.11 24.98
CA ILE A 43 -13.04 -9.99 25.20
C ILE A 43 -13.74 -8.72 24.77
N SER A 44 -14.03 -7.85 25.73
CA SER A 44 -14.61 -6.54 25.47
C SER A 44 -13.55 -5.62 24.85
N PRO A 45 -13.93 -4.70 23.93
CA PRO A 45 -13.01 -3.71 23.36
C PRO A 45 -12.32 -2.80 24.40
N HIS A 46 -12.86 -2.76 25.62
CA HIS A 46 -12.36 -1.94 26.72
C HIS A 46 -11.38 -2.68 27.63
N ASP A 47 -11.15 -3.97 27.41
CA ASP A 47 -10.23 -4.78 28.21
C ASP A 47 -8.77 -4.48 27.83
N GLU A 48 -7.86 -4.45 28.81
CA GLU A 48 -6.44 -4.13 28.61
C GLU A 48 -5.75 -5.18 27.73
N ARG A 49 -6.16 -6.45 27.86
CA ARG A 49 -5.64 -7.54 27.01
C ARG A 49 -6.00 -7.35 25.54
N PHE A 50 -7.12 -6.71 25.24
CA PHE A 50 -7.53 -6.39 23.86
C PHE A 50 -6.61 -5.34 23.24
N LYS A 51 -6.24 -4.32 24.02
CA LYS A 51 -5.35 -3.24 23.58
C LYS A 51 -3.93 -3.75 23.29
N GLU A 52 -3.38 -4.58 24.17
CA GLU A 52 -2.05 -5.19 23.95
C GLU A 52 -2.03 -6.09 22.71
N MET A 53 -3.06 -6.91 22.51
CA MET A 53 -3.15 -7.79 21.35
C MET A 53 -3.39 -7.03 20.04
N LEU A 54 -4.22 -5.99 20.06
CA LEU A 54 -4.35 -5.07 18.92
C LEU A 54 -3.01 -4.43 18.57
N ALA A 55 -2.28 -3.94 19.58
CA ALA A 55 -0.97 -3.33 19.36
C ALA A 55 0.04 -4.33 18.79
N GLN A 56 -0.01 -5.60 19.19
CA GLN A 56 0.84 -6.65 18.64
C GLN A 56 0.48 -6.97 17.19
N LYS A 57 -0.81 -7.12 16.86
CA LYS A 57 -1.28 -7.39 15.50
C LYS A 57 -0.99 -6.23 14.56
N GLU A 58 -1.20 -4.99 15.00
CA GLU A 58 -0.81 -3.80 14.24
C GLU A 58 0.69 -3.73 14.00
N LYS A 59 1.53 -4.12 14.97
CA LYS A 59 2.98 -4.21 14.78
C LYS A 59 3.34 -5.25 13.73
N GLU A 60 2.70 -6.42 13.74
CA GLU A 60 2.93 -7.48 12.75
C GLU A 60 2.49 -7.06 11.35
N ASP A 61 1.28 -6.52 11.20
CA ASP A 61 0.78 -6.04 9.91
C ASP A 61 1.62 -4.88 9.37
N LYS A 62 2.08 -3.98 10.25
CA LYS A 62 2.98 -2.88 9.88
C LYS A 62 4.35 -3.40 9.44
N LYS A 63 4.88 -4.45 10.07
CA LYS A 63 6.13 -5.11 9.64
C LYS A 63 5.95 -5.75 8.28
N LYS A 64 4.90 -6.55 8.07
CA LYS A 64 4.58 -7.17 6.77
C LYS A 64 4.40 -6.14 5.66
N LYS A 65 3.68 -5.05 5.93
CA LYS A 65 3.51 -3.96 4.94
C LYS A 65 4.82 -3.24 4.62
N LYS A 66 5.70 -3.06 5.61
CA LYS A 66 7.03 -2.48 5.38
C LYS A 66 7.92 -3.41 4.56
N GLU A 67 7.90 -4.71 4.84
CA GLU A 67 8.64 -5.72 4.07
C GLU A 67 8.12 -5.82 2.63
N ALA A 68 6.80 -5.91 2.43
CA ALA A 68 6.20 -5.89 1.10
C ALA A 68 6.54 -4.61 0.32
N LYS A 69 6.52 -3.45 1.00
CA LYS A 69 6.93 -2.17 0.38
C LYS A 69 8.43 -2.14 0.05
N LYS A 70 9.28 -2.76 0.88
CA LYS A 70 10.72 -2.87 0.63
C LYS A 70 10.98 -3.80 -0.55
N GLN A 71 10.32 -4.96 -0.60
CA GLN A 71 10.40 -5.90 -1.72
C GLN A 71 9.96 -5.26 -3.03
N ALA A 72 8.78 -4.63 -3.07
CA ALA A 72 8.31 -3.92 -4.27
C ALA A 72 9.25 -2.79 -4.72
N ARG A 73 9.91 -2.10 -3.78
CA ARG A 73 10.95 -1.10 -4.10
C ARG A 73 12.21 -1.75 -4.68
N MET A 74 12.65 -2.87 -4.10
CA MET A 74 13.82 -3.60 -4.60
C MET A 74 13.55 -4.20 -5.99
N GLU A 75 12.37 -4.79 -6.22
CA GLU A 75 11.94 -5.29 -7.54
C GLU A 75 11.86 -4.18 -8.59
N LYS A 76 11.36 -3.00 -8.21
CA LYS A 76 11.33 -1.85 -9.12
C LYS A 76 12.75 -1.37 -9.47
N LEU A 77 13.65 -1.37 -8.49
CA LEU A 77 15.04 -0.97 -8.68
C LEU A 77 15.82 -1.99 -9.53
N THR A 78 15.65 -3.29 -9.28
CA THR A 78 16.26 -4.34 -10.09
C THR A 78 15.72 -4.34 -11.52
N SER A 79 14.42 -4.10 -11.71
CA SER A 79 13.82 -3.94 -13.04
C SER A 79 14.41 -2.74 -13.80
N MET A 80 14.59 -1.59 -13.13
CA MET A 80 15.26 -0.43 -13.74
C MET A 80 16.72 -0.72 -14.07
N PHE A 81 17.47 -1.35 -13.17
CA PHE A 81 18.87 -1.70 -13.41
C PHE A 81 19.02 -2.67 -14.58
N GLN A 82 18.18 -3.71 -14.68
CA GLN A 82 18.19 -4.63 -15.82
C GLN A 82 17.85 -3.95 -17.14
N LYS A 83 16.89 -3.01 -17.14
CA LYS A 83 16.53 -2.23 -18.35
C LYS A 83 17.68 -1.32 -18.78
N ASN A 84 18.38 -0.69 -17.84
CA ASN A 84 19.53 0.15 -18.14
C ASN A 84 20.72 -0.68 -18.65
N VAL A 85 21.04 -1.81 -18.00
CA VAL A 85 22.08 -2.73 -18.48
C VAL A 85 21.77 -3.31 -19.86
N ALA A 86 20.49 -3.59 -20.16
CA ALA A 86 20.07 -4.02 -21.51
C ALA A 86 20.17 -2.89 -22.55
N LYS A 87 20.04 -1.63 -22.12
CA LYS A 87 20.18 -0.45 -22.99
C LYS A 87 21.66 -0.16 -23.27
N ASP A 88 22.52 -0.23 -22.26
CA ASP A 88 23.97 -0.03 -22.39
C ASP A 88 24.59 -1.14 -23.26
N LYS A 89 24.14 -2.39 -23.12
CA LYS A 89 24.55 -3.50 -24.01
C LYS A 89 24.08 -3.37 -25.46
N ASN A 90 23.00 -2.63 -25.71
CA ASN A 90 22.52 -2.35 -27.06
C ASN A 90 23.33 -1.21 -27.72
N GLU A 91 23.75 -0.20 -26.95
CA GLU A 91 24.66 0.84 -27.46
C GLU A 91 26.07 0.31 -27.75
N GLU A 92 26.61 -0.60 -26.92
CA GLU A 92 27.96 -1.14 -27.11
C GLU A 92 28.06 -2.07 -28.34
N GLN A 93 26.98 -2.77 -28.73
CA GLN A 93 26.95 -3.55 -29.99
C GLN A 93 26.78 -2.69 -31.25
N VAL A 94 26.20 -1.49 -31.15
CA VAL A 94 26.07 -0.57 -32.30
C VAL A 94 27.41 0.13 -32.61
N THR A 95 28.28 0.32 -31.62
CA THR A 95 29.59 0.96 -31.80
C THR A 95 30.71 0.01 -32.20
N ASP A 96 30.60 -1.30 -31.94
CA ASP A 96 31.65 -2.27 -32.29
C ASP A 96 31.56 -2.69 -33.78
N SER A 97 30.36 -2.72 -34.37
CA SER A 97 30.16 -3.08 -35.79
C SER A 97 30.58 -2.00 -36.81
N THR A 98 30.95 -0.78 -36.39
CA THR A 98 31.45 0.28 -37.30
C THR A 98 32.98 0.40 -37.36
N LYS A 99 33.75 -0.42 -36.63
CA LYS A 99 35.22 -0.33 -36.57
C LYS A 99 35.99 -1.52 -37.16
N SER A 100 35.38 -2.30 -38.05
CA SER A 100 36.09 -3.39 -38.75
C SER A 100 35.77 -3.41 -40.24
N VAL A 101 36.12 -2.33 -40.94
CA VAL A 101 36.51 -2.37 -42.36
C VAL A 101 37.58 -1.28 -42.57
N GLU A 102 38.85 -1.64 -42.41
CA GLU A 102 39.97 -0.96 -43.08
C GLU A 102 41.06 -1.99 -43.40
#